data_AF-R9JFZ8-F1
#
_entry.id   AF-R9JFZ8-F1
#
_cell.length_a   1.000
_cell.length_b   1.000
_cell.length_c   1.000
_cell.angle_alpha   90.00
_cell.angle_beta   90.00
_cell.angle_gamma   90.00
#
_symmetry.space_group_name_H-M   'P 1'
#
loop_
_entity.id
_entity.type
_entity.pdbx_description
1 polymer ?
#
loop_
_entity_poly.entity_id
_entity_poly.type
_entity_poly.pdbx_seq_one_letter_code
_entity_poly.pdbx_strand_id
1 'polypeptide(L)'
;MTKNIIVVDSQGKKCGVTYLKRAKGLVKQGRARFLAQDMLCLACPPKQNLEEPVMSEQTNEIIENKTEYETEIEYKETTENQEVKQSQQNSTPDKFSMEYCLTQLEHLAHQTDYLEQSIFELKQLDSDPFCGHKASAISDVVKSREATNQQLISFYMKMYDDLKTPAPVDTITHKVHLQEKLLKVMENTLENNEYSAKEVTDLFNGALDAIRHISD
;
A
#
# COMPACT_ATOMS: atom_id res chain seq x y z
N MET A 1 -6.20 -8.31 49.53
CA MET A 1 -6.24 -7.75 48.17
C MET A 1 -7.16 -8.61 47.32
N THR A 2 -8.14 -8.03 46.64
CA THR A 2 -9.08 -8.77 45.77
C THR A 2 -8.53 -8.89 44.35
N LYS A 3 -8.65 -10.10 43.76
CA LYS A 3 -8.24 -10.37 42.38
C LYS A 3 -9.41 -10.03 41.45
N ASN A 4 -9.37 -8.84 40.85
CA ASN A 4 -10.47 -8.30 40.04
C ASN A 4 -10.20 -8.34 38.54
N ILE A 5 -9.04 -8.84 38.08
CA ILE A 5 -8.69 -8.87 36.66
C ILE A 5 -8.64 -10.31 36.16
N ILE A 6 -9.41 -10.63 35.13
CA ILE A 6 -9.42 -11.92 34.43
C ILE A 6 -8.28 -11.93 33.41
N VAL A 7 -7.47 -12.99 33.43
CA VAL A 7 -6.39 -13.22 32.47
C VAL A 7 -6.89 -14.21 31.42
N VAL A 8 -6.79 -13.85 30.16
CA VAL A 8 -7.16 -14.68 29.00
C VAL A 8 -5.97 -14.93 28.08
N ASP A 9 -6.04 -16.01 27.31
CA ASP A 9 -5.13 -16.31 26.21
C ASP A 9 -5.54 -15.58 24.92
N SER A 10 -4.69 -15.65 23.89
CA SER A 10 -4.92 -15.16 22.52
C SER A 10 -6.23 -15.64 21.90
N GLN A 11 -6.72 -16.82 22.29
CA GLN A 11 -7.98 -17.42 21.85
C GLN A 11 -9.18 -17.07 22.76
N GLY A 12 -9.01 -16.16 23.73
CA GLY A 12 -10.08 -15.74 24.64
C GLY A 12 -10.41 -16.74 25.77
N LYS A 13 -9.66 -17.84 25.89
CA LYS A 13 -9.83 -18.80 26.99
C LYS A 13 -9.32 -18.21 28.31
N LYS A 14 -10.12 -18.33 29.38
CA LYS A 14 -9.75 -17.85 30.72
C LYS A 14 -8.60 -18.70 31.29
N CYS A 15 -7.46 -18.07 31.54
CA CYS A 15 -6.28 -18.70 32.14
C CYS A 15 -6.23 -18.52 33.67
N GLY A 16 -6.81 -17.45 34.21
CA GLY A 16 -6.85 -17.22 35.64
C GLY A 16 -7.28 -15.80 36.03
N VAL A 17 -7.02 -15.42 37.28
CA VAL A 17 -7.29 -14.08 37.82
C VAL A 17 -6.07 -13.47 38.50
N THR A 18 -5.88 -12.16 38.35
CA THR A 18 -4.74 -11.41 38.89
C THR A 18 -5.16 -10.09 39.55
N TYR A 19 -4.21 -9.42 40.21
CA TYR A 19 -4.42 -8.13 40.87
C TYR A 19 -4.19 -6.98 39.88
N LEU A 20 -4.96 -5.90 40.01
CA LEU A 20 -4.86 -4.71 39.14
C LEU A 20 -3.44 -4.13 39.06
N LYS A 21 -2.72 -4.06 40.20
CA LYS A 21 -1.33 -3.57 40.24
C LYS A 21 -0.40 -4.42 39.38
N ARG A 22 -0.54 -5.74 39.43
CA ARG A 22 0.26 -6.68 38.62
C ARG A 22 -0.13 -6.61 37.14
N ALA A 23 -1.41 -6.51 36.83
CA ALA A 23 -1.90 -6.35 35.47
C ALA A 23 -1.32 -5.09 34.81
N LYS A 24 -1.40 -3.93 35.49
CA LYS A 24 -0.77 -2.67 35.02
C LYS A 24 0.75 -2.82 34.82
N GLY A 25 1.42 -3.54 35.72
CA GLY A 25 2.85 -3.86 35.58
C GLY A 25 3.16 -4.68 34.33
N LEU A 26 2.37 -5.71 34.04
CA LEU A 26 2.55 -6.55 32.85
C LEU A 26 2.32 -5.76 31.55
N VAL A 27 1.34 -4.86 31.54
CA VAL A 27 1.07 -3.99 30.37
C VAL A 27 2.17 -2.96 30.18
N LYS A 28 2.65 -2.30 31.25
CA LYS A 28 3.77 -1.36 31.18
C LYS A 28 5.05 -2.00 30.62
N GLN A 29 5.26 -3.29 30.90
CA GLN A 29 6.40 -4.06 30.42
C GLN A 29 6.15 -4.74 29.05
N GLY A 30 5.02 -4.46 28.39
CA GLY A 30 4.69 -5.01 27.06
C GLY A 30 4.39 -6.51 27.03
N ARG A 31 4.26 -7.17 28.19
CA ARG A 31 4.03 -8.62 28.30
C ARG A 31 2.55 -9.02 28.19
N ALA A 32 1.65 -8.05 28.25
CA ALA A 32 0.21 -8.25 28.19
C ALA A 32 -0.48 -7.00 27.65
N ARG A 33 -1.74 -7.14 27.21
CA ARG A 33 -2.61 -6.05 26.75
C ARG A 33 -3.97 -6.13 27.46
N PHE A 34 -4.57 -5.00 27.83
CA PHE A 34 -5.95 -5.00 28.30
C PHE A 34 -6.90 -5.18 27.11
N LEU A 35 -7.82 -6.13 27.20
CA LEU A 35 -8.94 -6.29 26.27
C LEU A 35 -10.17 -5.54 26.79
N ALA A 36 -10.33 -5.44 28.10
CA ALA A 36 -11.39 -4.69 28.78
C ALA A 36 -10.90 -4.19 30.15
N GLN A 37 -11.73 -3.40 30.85
CA GLN A 37 -11.39 -2.80 32.15
C GLN A 37 -10.99 -3.84 33.21
N ASP A 38 -11.56 -5.03 33.14
CA ASP A 38 -11.32 -6.17 34.03
C ASP A 38 -10.72 -7.39 33.31
N MET A 39 -10.27 -7.25 32.05
CA MET A 39 -9.79 -8.38 31.23
C MET A 39 -8.44 -8.09 30.58
N LEU A 40 -7.47 -8.97 30.83
CA LEU A 40 -6.08 -8.87 30.38
C LEU A 40 -5.71 -10.07 29.51
N CYS A 41 -5.13 -9.85 28.33
CA CYS A 41 -4.57 -10.89 27.47
C CYS A 41 -3.05 -10.92 27.61
N LEU A 42 -2.46 -12.10 27.86
CA LEU A 42 -1.01 -12.26 27.77
C LEU A 42 -0.59 -12.14 26.30
N ALA A 43 0.47 -11.38 26.02
CA ALA A 43 1.10 -11.43 24.71
C ALA A 43 1.83 -12.77 24.63
N CYS A 44 1.43 -13.62 23.69
CA CYS A 44 2.19 -14.81 23.36
C CYS A 44 3.62 -14.35 23.02
N PRO A 45 4.68 -14.94 23.61
CA PRO A 45 6.04 -14.74 23.12
C PRO A 45 6.05 -14.92 21.59
N PRO A 46 6.94 -14.22 20.86
CA PRO A 46 7.15 -14.54 19.45
C PRO A 46 7.31 -16.06 19.34
N LYS A 47 6.75 -16.67 18.29
CA LYS A 47 7.01 -18.08 17.99
C LYS A 47 8.53 -18.20 17.86
N GLN A 48 9.18 -18.63 18.94
CA GLN A 48 10.52 -19.19 18.84
C GLN A 48 10.29 -20.44 18.00
N ASN A 49 10.62 -20.35 16.72
CA ASN A 49 10.88 -21.56 15.96
C ASN A 49 11.86 -22.36 16.81
N LEU A 50 11.35 -23.50 17.25
CA LEU A 50 12.06 -24.49 18.03
C LEU A 50 13.34 -24.82 17.26
N GLU A 51 14.45 -24.75 17.97
CA GLU A 51 15.80 -25.08 17.52
C GLU A 51 15.81 -26.27 16.55
N GLU A 52 16.44 -26.10 15.39
CA GLU A 52 16.84 -27.25 14.56
C GLU A 52 17.89 -28.06 15.34
N PRO A 53 17.73 -29.38 15.52
CA PRO A 53 18.62 -30.19 16.34
C PRO A 53 19.87 -30.59 15.55
N VAL A 54 20.63 -29.61 15.03
CA VAL A 54 21.92 -29.87 14.38
C VAL A 54 22.93 -28.79 14.79
N MET A 55 23.87 -29.16 15.67
CA MET A 55 25.10 -28.39 15.85
C MET A 55 26.00 -28.60 14.63
N SER A 56 26.10 -27.61 13.75
CA SER A 56 27.14 -27.61 12.72
C SER A 56 28.47 -27.20 13.35
N GLU A 57 29.45 -28.11 13.32
CA GLU A 57 30.83 -27.84 13.74
C GLU A 57 31.47 -26.80 12.80
N GLN A 58 31.97 -25.72 13.37
CA GLN A 58 32.76 -24.73 12.65
C GLN A 58 34.19 -25.25 12.45
N THR A 59 34.53 -25.67 11.24
CA THR A 59 35.92 -25.76 10.78
C THR A 59 36.29 -24.50 10.03
N ASN A 60 37.21 -23.71 10.60
CA ASN A 60 37.88 -22.61 9.92
C ASN A 60 38.86 -23.16 8.88
N GLU A 61 38.52 -23.10 7.58
CA GLU A 61 39.51 -23.11 6.51
C GLU A 61 39.24 -21.99 5.49
N ILE A 62 40.07 -20.96 5.67
CA ILE A 62 40.59 -19.92 4.79
C ILE A 62 40.34 -20.10 3.26
N ILE A 63 39.68 -19.10 2.68
CA ILE A 63 40.03 -18.30 1.48
C ILE A 63 40.76 -19.04 0.33
N GLU A 64 40.13 -19.07 -0.85
CA GLU A 64 40.81 -18.72 -2.11
C GLU A 64 39.83 -18.10 -3.13
N ASN A 65 40.18 -16.91 -3.59
CA ASN A 65 39.48 -16.09 -4.59
C ASN A 65 39.78 -16.56 -6.01
N LYS A 66 38.79 -16.44 -6.92
CA LYS A 66 38.96 -15.88 -8.29
C LYS A 66 37.58 -15.73 -8.95
N THR A 67 36.95 -14.56 -8.92
CA THR A 67 36.99 -13.48 -9.95
C THR A 67 36.93 -13.97 -11.39
N GLU A 68 35.89 -13.58 -12.14
CA GLU A 68 36.02 -12.59 -13.22
C GLU A 68 34.65 -12.17 -13.78
N TYR A 69 34.54 -10.86 -14.00
CA TYR A 69 33.49 -10.08 -14.67
C TYR A 69 33.79 -10.10 -16.19
N GLU A 70 32.85 -9.90 -17.12
CA GLU A 70 32.39 -8.60 -17.69
C GLU A 70 31.39 -8.96 -18.82
N THR A 71 30.35 -8.18 -19.15
CA THR A 71 30.48 -6.93 -19.91
C THR A 71 29.21 -6.06 -19.83
N GLU A 72 29.43 -4.79 -19.49
CA GLU A 72 28.91 -3.53 -20.07
C GLU A 72 27.44 -3.42 -20.55
N ILE A 73 26.73 -2.39 -20.06
CA ILE A 73 26.40 -1.19 -20.84
C ILE A 73 26.34 0.05 -19.91
N GLU A 74 27.09 1.04 -20.36
CA GLU A 74 27.28 2.43 -19.95
C GLU A 74 25.99 3.28 -19.99
N TYR A 75 25.75 4.14 -18.99
CA TYR A 75 25.34 5.53 -19.18
C TYR A 75 25.85 6.41 -18.03
N LYS A 76 26.26 7.62 -18.41
CA LYS A 76 27.19 8.53 -17.72
C LYS A 76 26.52 9.33 -16.60
N GLU A 77 27.20 9.46 -15.47
CA GLU A 77 27.02 10.58 -14.54
C GLU A 77 27.81 11.79 -15.02
N THR A 78 27.21 12.98 -14.90
CA THR A 78 27.95 14.23 -14.77
C THR A 78 27.86 14.62 -13.31
N THR A 79 28.97 14.47 -12.58
CA THR A 79 29.13 14.94 -11.21
C THR A 79 29.13 16.46 -11.18
N GLU A 80 28.46 17.07 -10.19
CA GLU A 80 29.08 18.17 -9.45
C GLU A 80 28.39 18.44 -8.10
N ASN A 81 29.24 18.46 -7.07
CA ASN A 81 29.13 19.16 -5.79
C ASN A 81 28.40 18.50 -4.60
N GLN A 82 29.24 17.80 -3.84
CA GLN A 82 29.42 17.81 -2.38
C GLN A 82 28.59 18.76 -1.51
N GLU A 83 28.20 18.17 -0.38
CA GLU A 83 28.00 18.75 0.97
C GLU A 83 26.79 19.64 1.23
N VAL A 84 25.75 19.04 1.83
CA VAL A 84 25.15 19.59 3.05
C VAL A 84 24.78 18.45 4.02
N LYS A 85 25.37 18.52 5.22
CA LYS A 85 25.01 17.74 6.41
C LYS A 85 23.51 17.85 6.69
N GLN A 86 22.83 16.75 7.02
CA GLN A 86 21.92 16.74 8.15
C GLN A 86 21.52 15.32 8.59
N SER A 87 21.92 15.01 9.82
CA SER A 87 21.24 14.17 10.81
C SER A 87 20.68 12.81 10.34
N GLN A 88 21.40 11.75 10.68
CA GLN A 88 20.81 10.44 10.99
C GLN A 88 19.67 10.65 12.00
N GLN A 89 18.43 10.64 11.52
CA GLN A 89 17.31 10.22 12.32
C GLN A 89 17.13 8.73 12.08
N ASN A 90 17.69 7.93 13.00
CA ASN A 90 17.20 6.58 13.26
C ASN A 90 15.77 6.71 13.82
N SER A 91 14.81 7.00 12.95
CA SER A 91 13.41 6.76 13.23
C SER A 91 13.18 5.29 12.96
N THR A 92 12.76 4.55 13.98
CA THR A 92 12.17 3.24 13.78
C THR A 92 11.11 3.39 12.70
N PRO A 93 11.12 2.60 11.61
CA PRO A 93 10.14 2.75 10.55
C PRO A 93 8.77 2.67 11.19
N ASP A 94 8.00 3.76 11.07
CA ASP A 94 6.64 3.80 11.56
C ASP A 94 5.94 2.61 10.93
N LYS A 95 5.49 1.67 11.76
CA LYS A 95 5.22 0.28 11.36
C LYS A 95 4.17 0.17 10.25
N PHE A 96 3.47 1.27 9.96
CA PHE A 96 2.39 1.40 9.01
C PHE A 96 2.45 2.74 8.25
N SER A 97 3.63 3.16 7.79
CA SER A 97 3.75 4.28 6.84
C SER A 97 3.13 3.92 5.47
N MET A 98 2.65 4.91 4.71
CA MET A 98 2.21 4.71 3.32
C MET A 98 3.33 4.09 2.48
N GLU A 99 4.56 4.57 2.65
CA GLU A 99 5.75 4.03 2.00
C GLU A 99 5.89 2.53 2.28
N TYR A 100 5.77 2.15 3.55
CA TYR A 100 5.86 0.76 3.98
C TYR A 100 4.76 -0.09 3.33
N CYS A 101 3.52 0.39 3.29
CA CYS A 101 2.41 -0.32 2.63
C CYS A 101 2.69 -0.55 1.13
N LEU A 102 3.21 0.46 0.43
CA LEU A 102 3.57 0.34 -0.99
C LEU A 102 4.73 -0.63 -1.20
N THR A 103 5.76 -0.57 -0.36
CA THR A 103 6.87 -1.55 -0.39
C THR A 103 6.37 -2.97 -0.14
N GLN A 104 5.44 -3.18 0.80
CA GLN A 104 4.86 -4.51 1.02
C GLN A 104 4.04 -5.00 -0.18
N LEU A 105 3.32 -4.12 -0.87
CA LEU A 105 2.62 -4.46 -2.13
C LEU A 105 3.60 -4.82 -3.24
N GLU A 106 4.72 -4.12 -3.35
CA GLU A 106 5.78 -4.44 -4.30
C GLU A 106 6.42 -5.80 -3.99
N HIS A 107 6.70 -6.10 -2.72
CA HIS A 107 7.15 -7.43 -2.33
C HIS A 107 6.13 -8.51 -2.70
N LEU A 108 4.84 -8.25 -2.44
CA LEU A 108 3.77 -9.15 -2.86
C LEU A 108 3.84 -9.38 -4.37
N ALA A 109 4.01 -8.33 -5.18
CA ALA A 109 4.08 -8.42 -6.63
C ALA A 109 5.22 -9.35 -7.12
N HIS A 110 6.38 -9.26 -6.49
CA HIS A 110 7.59 -9.99 -6.89
C HIS A 110 7.65 -11.44 -6.39
N GLN A 111 6.82 -11.81 -5.43
CA GLN A 111 6.73 -13.21 -4.98
C GLN A 111 6.12 -14.07 -6.11
N THR A 112 6.99 -14.69 -6.91
CA THR A 112 6.62 -15.58 -8.02
C THR A 112 7.22 -16.99 -7.88
N ASP A 113 8.24 -17.16 -7.05
CA ASP A 113 8.96 -18.42 -6.83
C ASP A 113 8.04 -19.62 -6.50
N TYR A 114 6.97 -19.41 -5.72
CA TYR A 114 6.04 -20.51 -5.39
C TYR A 114 5.20 -20.95 -6.60
N LEU A 115 5.02 -20.12 -7.63
CA LEU A 115 4.36 -20.55 -8.88
C LEU A 115 5.27 -21.49 -9.66
N GLU A 116 6.55 -21.15 -9.77
CA GLU A 116 7.54 -22.01 -10.40
C GLU A 116 7.64 -23.34 -9.66
N GLN A 117 7.68 -23.29 -8.33
CA GLN A 117 7.64 -24.47 -7.47
C GLN A 117 6.35 -25.28 -7.65
N SER A 118 5.19 -24.63 -7.71
CA SER A 118 3.89 -25.29 -7.93
C SER A 118 3.82 -25.98 -9.29
N ILE A 119 4.33 -25.34 -10.34
CA ILE A 119 4.40 -25.90 -11.70
C ILE A 119 5.39 -27.08 -11.73
N PHE A 120 6.51 -26.96 -11.02
CA PHE A 120 7.49 -28.03 -10.90
C PHE A 120 6.92 -29.25 -10.17
N GLU A 121 6.21 -29.04 -9.06
CA GLU A 121 5.51 -30.11 -8.34
C GLU A 121 4.42 -30.77 -9.21
N LEU A 122 3.71 -29.98 -10.02
CA LEU A 122 2.74 -30.52 -10.98
C LEU A 122 3.40 -31.39 -12.06
N LYS A 123 4.63 -31.05 -12.50
CA LYS A 123 5.40 -31.83 -13.46
C LYS A 123 5.91 -33.15 -12.88
N GLN A 124 6.25 -33.17 -11.59
CA GLN A 124 6.74 -34.35 -10.89
C GLN A 124 5.62 -35.24 -10.34
N LEU A 125 4.38 -34.98 -10.71
CA LEU A 125 3.24 -35.65 -10.14
C LEU A 125 3.10 -37.05 -10.74
N ASP A 126 3.48 -38.06 -9.96
CA ASP A 126 3.34 -39.46 -10.34
C ASP A 126 1.86 -39.84 -10.47
N SER A 127 1.59 -40.87 -11.29
CA SER A 127 0.26 -41.49 -11.38
C SER A 127 -0.04 -42.33 -10.13
N ASP A 128 -0.23 -41.67 -9.00
CA ASP A 128 -0.80 -42.25 -7.79
C ASP A 128 -2.35 -42.09 -7.77
N PRO A 129 -3.10 -42.90 -7.00
CA PRO A 129 -4.56 -42.82 -6.94
C PRO A 129 -5.13 -41.45 -6.47
N PHE A 130 -4.30 -40.61 -5.87
CA PHE A 130 -4.63 -39.28 -5.35
C PHE A 130 -4.08 -38.15 -6.23
N CYS A 131 -3.51 -38.45 -7.39
CA CYS A 131 -2.86 -37.47 -8.26
C CYS A 131 -3.80 -36.34 -8.68
N GLY A 132 -5.08 -36.67 -8.90
CA GLY A 132 -6.13 -35.69 -9.22
C GLY A 132 -6.38 -34.69 -8.10
N HIS A 133 -6.36 -35.13 -6.83
CA HIS A 133 -6.54 -34.23 -5.68
C HIS A 133 -5.34 -33.30 -5.49
N LYS A 134 -4.12 -33.83 -5.66
CA LYS A 134 -2.88 -33.04 -5.60
C LYS A 134 -2.84 -32.00 -6.72
N ALA A 135 -3.13 -32.40 -7.95
CA ALA A 135 -3.20 -31.49 -9.10
C ALA A 135 -4.28 -30.41 -8.92
N SER A 136 -5.44 -30.77 -8.35
CA SER A 136 -6.49 -29.80 -8.04
C SER A 136 -6.04 -28.79 -6.99
N ALA A 137 -5.40 -29.24 -5.90
CA ALA A 137 -4.90 -28.34 -4.85
C ALA A 137 -3.86 -27.36 -5.41
N ILE A 138 -2.93 -27.84 -6.23
CA ILE A 138 -1.94 -26.99 -6.91
C ILE A 138 -2.64 -26.00 -7.85
N SER A 139 -3.64 -26.45 -8.62
CA SER A 139 -4.43 -25.57 -9.49
C SER A 139 -5.13 -24.46 -8.69
N ASP A 140 -5.70 -24.79 -7.53
CA ASP A 140 -6.40 -23.82 -6.69
C ASP A 140 -5.44 -22.80 -6.06
N VAL A 141 -4.22 -23.20 -5.71
CA VAL A 141 -3.14 -22.28 -5.28
C VAL A 141 -2.81 -21.29 -6.40
N VAL A 142 -2.59 -21.79 -7.63
CA VAL A 142 -2.27 -20.94 -8.79
C VAL A 142 -3.42 -19.99 -9.11
N LYS A 143 -4.67 -20.47 -9.13
CA LYS A 143 -5.85 -19.63 -9.36
C LYS A 143 -6.02 -18.55 -8.29
N SER A 144 -5.88 -18.92 -7.02
CA SER A 144 -5.97 -17.97 -5.91
C SER A 144 -4.90 -16.89 -6.02
N ARG A 145 -3.71 -17.27 -6.52
CA ARG A 145 -2.65 -16.31 -6.75
C ARG A 145 -2.92 -15.39 -7.93
N GLU A 146 -3.35 -15.93 -9.06
CA GLU A 146 -3.72 -15.11 -10.22
C GLU A 146 -4.81 -14.09 -9.83
N ALA A 147 -5.77 -14.49 -8.99
CA ALA A 147 -6.75 -13.56 -8.44
C ALA A 147 -6.11 -12.42 -7.61
N THR A 148 -5.03 -12.71 -6.87
CA THR A 148 -4.27 -11.68 -6.12
C THR A 148 -3.57 -10.71 -7.08
N ASN A 149 -2.95 -11.22 -8.15
CA ASN A 149 -2.29 -10.40 -9.15
C ASN A 149 -3.29 -9.49 -9.88
N GLN A 150 -4.47 -10.01 -10.22
CA GLN A 150 -5.55 -9.20 -10.81
C GLN A 150 -6.02 -8.08 -9.88
N GLN A 151 -6.13 -8.35 -8.57
CA GLN A 151 -6.43 -7.31 -7.59
C GLN A 151 -5.33 -6.25 -7.52
N LEU A 152 -4.06 -6.66 -7.56
CA LEU A 152 -2.93 -5.75 -7.57
C LEU A 152 -2.90 -4.86 -8.82
N ILE A 153 -3.14 -5.43 -10.01
CA ILE A 153 -3.28 -4.66 -11.26
C ILE A 153 -4.42 -3.66 -11.13
N SER A 154 -5.59 -4.09 -10.64
CA SER A 154 -6.74 -3.20 -10.46
C SER A 154 -6.45 -2.04 -9.50
N PHE A 155 -5.64 -2.28 -8.47
CA PHE A 155 -5.19 -1.25 -7.54
C PHE A 155 -4.26 -0.24 -8.24
N TYR A 156 -3.27 -0.72 -9.00
CA TYR A 156 -2.38 0.16 -9.75
C TYR A 156 -3.11 0.99 -10.81
N MET A 157 -4.12 0.43 -11.48
CA MET A 157 -4.96 1.19 -12.42
C MET A 157 -5.70 2.33 -11.71
N LYS A 158 -6.29 2.09 -10.55
CA LYS A 158 -6.95 3.14 -9.76
C LYS A 158 -5.98 4.23 -9.33
N MET A 159 -4.80 3.83 -8.82
CA MET A 159 -3.77 4.78 -8.42
C MET A 159 -3.27 5.60 -9.61
N TYR A 160 -3.14 4.99 -10.79
CA TYR A 160 -2.84 5.70 -12.02
C TYR A 160 -3.94 6.70 -12.38
N ASP A 161 -5.21 6.30 -12.31
CA ASP A 161 -6.35 7.19 -12.59
C ASP A 161 -6.42 8.35 -11.60
N ASP A 162 -6.14 8.13 -10.32
CA ASP A 162 -6.11 9.15 -9.26
C ASP A 162 -4.97 10.17 -9.46
N LEU A 163 -3.82 9.69 -9.95
CA LEU A 163 -2.64 10.53 -10.24
C LEU A 163 -2.72 11.20 -11.61
N LYS A 164 -3.53 10.67 -12.52
CA LYS A 164 -3.78 11.27 -13.82
C LYS A 164 -4.56 12.57 -13.59
N THR A 165 -3.89 13.69 -13.81
CA THR A 165 -4.58 14.98 -13.80
C THR A 165 -5.75 14.91 -14.79
N PRO A 166 -6.97 15.36 -14.40
CA PRO A 166 -8.06 15.42 -15.35
C PRO A 166 -7.58 16.28 -16.51
N ALA A 167 -7.63 15.71 -17.71
CA ALA A 167 -7.16 16.37 -18.91
C ALA A 167 -7.79 17.78 -18.99
N PRO A 168 -7.11 18.78 -19.58
CA PRO A 168 -7.65 20.14 -19.80
C PRO A 168 -9.00 20.18 -20.55
N VAL A 169 -9.51 19.04 -20.99
CA VAL A 169 -10.86 18.83 -21.51
C VAL A 169 -11.94 19.25 -20.50
N ASP A 170 -11.75 19.06 -19.19
CA ASP A 170 -12.75 19.48 -18.19
C ASP A 170 -12.84 21.00 -18.05
N THR A 171 -11.70 21.70 -18.11
CA THR A 171 -11.69 23.17 -18.09
C THR A 171 -12.25 23.75 -19.38
N ILE A 172 -11.97 23.13 -20.54
CA ILE A 172 -12.58 23.51 -21.82
C ILE A 172 -14.09 23.28 -21.77
N THR A 173 -14.56 22.13 -21.29
CA THR A 173 -15.99 21.80 -21.18
C THR A 173 -16.70 22.76 -20.23
N HIS A 174 -16.07 23.12 -19.12
CA HIS A 174 -16.58 24.11 -18.18
C HIS A 174 -16.67 25.51 -18.80
N LYS A 175 -15.63 25.95 -19.52
CA LYS A 175 -15.62 27.22 -20.26
C LYS A 175 -16.74 27.27 -21.31
N VAL A 176 -16.91 26.21 -22.10
CA VAL A 176 -17.99 26.10 -23.09
C VAL A 176 -19.38 26.16 -22.44
N HIS A 177 -19.58 25.45 -21.33
CA HIS A 177 -20.86 25.49 -20.61
C HIS A 177 -21.19 26.89 -20.04
N LEU A 178 -20.19 27.59 -19.51
CA LEU A 178 -20.35 28.97 -19.03
C LEU A 178 -20.65 29.93 -20.18
N GLN A 179 -19.98 29.79 -21.33
CA GLN A 179 -20.25 30.58 -22.53
C GLN A 179 -21.69 30.38 -23.03
N GLU A 180 -22.19 29.14 -23.05
CA GLU A 180 -23.56 28.84 -23.47
C GLU A 180 -24.61 29.45 -22.53
N LYS A 181 -24.37 29.39 -21.21
CA LYS A 181 -25.23 30.06 -20.21
C LYS A 181 -25.21 31.58 -20.37
N LEU A 182 -24.04 32.16 -20.62
CA LEU A 182 -23.89 33.60 -20.82
C LEU A 182 -24.66 34.07 -22.05
N LEU A 183 -24.60 33.30 -23.15
CA LEU A 183 -25.34 33.60 -24.38
C LEU A 183 -26.86 33.57 -24.16
N LYS A 184 -27.37 32.56 -23.45
CA LYS A 184 -28.80 32.47 -23.09
C LYS A 184 -29.27 33.64 -22.22
N VAL A 185 -28.44 34.10 -21.29
CA VAL A 185 -28.77 35.28 -20.47
C VAL A 185 -28.81 36.54 -21.32
N MET A 186 -27.87 36.72 -22.24
CA MET A 186 -27.86 37.86 -23.16
C MET A 186 -29.07 37.89 -24.10
N GLU A 187 -29.46 36.73 -24.64
CA GLU A 187 -30.63 36.60 -25.50
C GLU A 187 -31.91 37.00 -24.74
N ASN A 188 -32.10 36.45 -23.54
CA ASN A 188 -33.24 36.80 -22.68
C ASN A 188 -33.26 38.29 -22.28
N THR A 189 -32.11 38.91 -21.99
CA THR A 189 -32.09 40.34 -21.58
C THR A 189 -32.34 41.29 -22.75
N LEU A 190 -31.90 40.94 -23.96
CA LEU A 190 -32.21 41.70 -25.17
C LEU A 190 -33.69 41.56 -25.56
N GLU A 191 -34.28 40.38 -25.41
CA GLU A 191 -35.71 40.15 -25.66
C GLU A 191 -36.61 40.93 -24.70
N ASN A 192 -36.21 41.08 -23.44
CA ASN A 192 -36.98 41.80 -22.42
C ASN A 192 -36.84 43.34 -22.49
N ASN A 193 -35.97 43.89 -23.37
CA ASN A 193 -35.73 45.34 -23.54
C ASN A 193 -35.40 46.11 -22.24
N GLU A 194 -34.91 45.42 -21.21
CA GLU A 194 -34.67 46.00 -19.88
C GLU A 194 -33.44 46.93 -19.85
N TYR A 195 -32.54 46.81 -20.85
CA TYR A 195 -31.26 47.54 -20.91
C TYR A 195 -30.90 47.95 -22.34
N SER A 196 -30.04 48.95 -22.47
CA SER A 196 -29.46 49.37 -23.76
C SER A 196 -28.57 48.25 -24.33
N ALA A 197 -28.73 47.93 -25.62
CA ALA A 197 -27.96 46.89 -26.30
C ALA A 197 -26.43 47.09 -26.15
N LYS A 198 -25.97 48.34 -26.04
CA LYS A 198 -24.55 48.66 -25.85
C LYS A 198 -24.05 48.25 -24.46
N GLU A 199 -24.84 48.51 -23.42
CA GLU A 199 -24.50 48.17 -22.04
C GLU A 199 -24.48 46.65 -21.83
N VAL A 200 -25.44 45.94 -22.43
CA VAL A 200 -25.49 44.47 -22.41
C VAL A 200 -24.28 43.86 -23.12
N THR A 201 -23.87 44.42 -24.26
CA THR A 201 -22.72 43.95 -25.02
C THR A 201 -21.40 44.16 -24.27
N ASP A 202 -21.22 45.32 -23.63
CA ASP A 202 -20.01 45.60 -22.83
C ASP A 202 -19.89 44.66 -21.62
N LEU A 203 -21.01 44.37 -20.94
CA LEU A 203 -21.06 43.41 -19.84
C LEU A 203 -20.75 41.97 -20.31
N PHE A 204 -21.30 41.57 -21.46
CA PHE A 204 -21.06 40.26 -22.07
C PHE A 204 -19.58 40.06 -22.43
N ASN A 205 -18.95 41.08 -23.05
CA ASN A 205 -17.53 41.03 -23.38
C ASN A 205 -16.64 40.92 -22.14
N GLY A 206 -16.97 41.63 -21.06
CA GLY A 206 -16.26 41.50 -19.77
C GLY A 206 -16.41 40.11 -19.15
N ALA A 207 -17.61 39.53 -19.21
CA ALA A 207 -17.85 38.17 -18.71
C ALA A 207 -17.17 37.09 -19.56
N LEU A 208 -17.10 37.26 -20.89
CA LEU A 208 -16.34 36.37 -21.77
C LEU A 208 -14.84 36.41 -21.48
N ASP A 209 -14.26 37.59 -21.26
CA ASP A 209 -12.84 37.72 -20.91
C ASP A 209 -12.54 37.09 -19.55
N ALA A 210 -13.45 37.23 -18.57
CA ALA A 210 -13.34 36.52 -17.30
C ALA A 210 -13.34 34.99 -17.48
N ILE A 211 -14.24 34.45 -18.31
CA ILE A 211 -14.29 32.99 -18.61
C ILE A 211 -13.00 32.51 -19.30
N ARG A 212 -12.40 33.34 -20.15
CA ARG A 212 -11.13 33.03 -20.82
C ARG A 212 -10.03 32.71 -19.82
N HIS A 213 -10.00 33.43 -18.70
CA HIS A 213 -8.98 33.33 -17.65
C HIS A 213 -9.29 32.39 -16.47
N ILE A 214 -10.40 31.63 -16.49
CA ILE A 214 -10.79 30.68 -15.42
C ILE A 214 -9.80 29.50 -15.20
N SER A 215 -8.72 29.42 -15.98
CA SER A 215 -7.77 28.29 -15.93
C SER A 215 -6.34 28.65 -16.33
N ASP A 216 -6.04 29.94 -16.50
CA ASP A 216 -4.67 30.42 -16.72
C ASP A 216 -3.94 30.59 -15.38
#